data_AF-A0AAV7C2R5-F1
#
_entry.id   AF-A0AAV7C2R5-F1
#
_cell.length_a   1.000
_cell.length_b   1.000
_cell.length_c   1.000
_cell.angle_alpha   90.00
_cell.angle_beta   90.00
_cell.angle_gamma   90.00
#
_symmetry.space_group_name_H-M   'P 1'
#
loop_
_entity.id
_entity.type
_entity.pdbx_description
1 polymer ?
#
loop_
_entity_poly.entity_id
_entity_poly.type
_entity_poly.pdbx_seq_one_letter_code
_entity_poly.pdbx_strand_id
1 'polypeptide(L)'
;MSLTLSCSSRLCEEGGEDFYLQRTLIRAIYGTDELRNAVHGSYCLTSAEREIPFMFPQAPIEPTSTGEVALDYLDLFVNPALISGLFHLCKEKPSDPYLWLADWLLKHNTNRPEVCDKAN
;
A
#
# COMPACT_ATOMS: atom_id res chain seq x y z
N MET A 1 -16.58 10.34 9.70
CA MET A 1 -16.62 10.83 11.10
C MET A 1 -15.19 10.90 11.58
N SER A 2 -14.73 12.11 11.92
CA SER A 2 -13.32 12.39 12.24
C SER A 2 -12.92 11.73 13.56
N LEU A 3 -11.98 10.78 13.55
CA LEU A 3 -11.26 10.36 14.76
C LEU A 3 -10.01 11.22 14.99
N THR A 4 -10.16 12.53 14.82
CA THR A 4 -9.35 13.47 15.59
C THR A 4 -10.06 13.70 16.92
N LEU A 5 -10.05 12.69 17.80
CA LEU A 5 -10.09 13.01 19.23
C LEU A 5 -8.73 13.64 19.54
N SER A 6 -8.64 14.96 19.32
CA SER A 6 -7.73 15.79 20.08
C SER A 6 -7.98 15.44 21.53
N CYS A 7 -6.91 15.05 22.22
CA CYS A 7 -6.94 14.83 23.64
C CYS A 7 -7.24 16.19 24.26
N SER A 8 -8.53 16.51 24.44
CA SER A 8 -8.94 17.69 25.17
C SER A 8 -8.55 17.44 26.62
N SER A 9 -7.37 17.93 26.99
CA SER A 9 -6.81 17.90 28.34
C SER A 9 -7.60 18.79 29.31
N ARG A 10 -8.91 18.91 29.13
CA ARG A 10 -9.79 19.78 29.89
C ARG A 10 -11.22 19.23 29.98
N LEU A 11 -11.35 18.03 30.51
CA LEU A 11 -12.57 17.54 31.17
C LEU A 11 -12.17 16.88 32.51
N CYS A 12 -11.46 17.63 33.34
CA CYS A 12 -11.52 17.43 34.78
C CYS A 12 -12.57 18.41 35.28
N GLU A 13 -13.76 17.89 35.56
CA GLU A 13 -14.71 18.29 36.60
C GLU A 13 -16.11 17.90 36.14
N GLU A 14 -16.52 16.69 36.53
CA GLU A 14 -17.75 16.41 37.28
C GLU A 14 -18.00 14.88 37.28
N GLY A 15 -18.20 14.32 38.48
CA GLY A 15 -18.27 12.88 38.71
C GLY A 15 -19.54 12.26 38.15
N GLY A 16 -19.41 11.55 37.04
CA GLY A 16 -20.43 10.70 36.45
C GLY A 16 -19.81 9.50 35.71
N GLU A 17 -20.64 8.50 35.39
CA GLU A 17 -20.27 7.22 34.73
C GLU A 17 -19.39 7.37 33.47
N ASP A 18 -19.36 8.55 32.83
CA ASP A 18 -18.48 8.92 31.72
C ASP A 18 -16.97 8.90 32.06
N PHE A 19 -16.60 9.06 33.33
CA PHE A 19 -15.19 9.06 33.76
C PHE A 19 -14.53 7.68 33.65
N TYR A 20 -15.31 6.60 33.77
CA TYR A 20 -14.79 5.24 33.70
C TYR A 20 -14.57 4.78 32.26
N LEU A 21 -15.41 5.23 31.32
CA LEU A 21 -15.28 4.87 29.90
C LEU A 21 -14.02 5.48 29.27
N GLN A 22 -13.63 6.68 29.71
CA GLN A 22 -12.39 7.33 29.28
C GLN A 22 -11.15 6.53 29.72
N ARG A 23 -11.17 5.90 30.90
CA ARG A 23 -10.01 5.16 31.45
C ARG A 23 -9.76 3.80 30.78
N THR A 24 -10.67 3.29 29.97
CA THR A 24 -10.48 2.02 29.24
C THR A 24 -9.94 2.18 27.84
N LEU A 25 -9.81 3.43 27.35
CA LEU A 25 -9.23 3.70 26.03
C LEU A 25 -7.72 3.45 26.03
N ILE A 26 -7.22 2.81 24.97
CA ILE A 26 -5.78 2.51 24.81
C ILE A 26 -4.94 3.78 24.95
N ARG A 27 -5.35 4.89 24.33
CA ARG A 27 -4.64 6.17 24.42
C ARG A 27 -4.68 6.78 25.82
N ALA A 28 -5.72 6.55 26.61
CA ALA A 28 -5.84 7.06 27.97
C ALA A 28 -5.00 6.26 28.97
N ILE A 29 -4.80 4.96 28.72
CA ILE A 29 -3.98 4.09 29.57
C ILE A 29 -2.49 4.23 29.22
N TYR A 30 -2.16 4.32 27.93
CA TYR A 30 -0.77 4.21 27.45
C TYR A 30 -0.21 5.47 26.77
N GLY A 31 -1.05 6.46 26.43
CA GLY A 31 -0.60 7.70 25.82
C GLY A 31 -0.21 8.76 26.85
N THR A 32 0.76 9.61 26.52
CA THR A 32 1.21 10.70 27.40
C THR A 32 0.90 12.10 26.86
N ASP A 33 0.95 12.27 25.54
CA ASP A 33 0.66 13.53 24.85
C ASP A 33 0.16 13.24 23.41
N GLU A 34 -0.17 14.29 22.64
CA GLU A 34 -0.73 14.12 21.28
C GLU A 34 0.21 13.41 20.30
N LEU A 35 1.52 13.59 20.44
CA LEU A 35 2.54 12.96 19.59
C LEU A 35 2.92 11.57 20.11
N ARG A 36 2.84 11.36 21.43
CA ARG A 36 3.12 10.09 22.13
C ARG A 36 1.81 9.44 22.57
N ASN A 37 0.97 9.12 21.60
CA ASN A 37 -0.38 8.60 21.82
C ASN A 37 -0.47 7.06 21.82
N ALA A 38 0.67 6.37 21.91
CA ALA A 38 0.84 4.91 21.92
C ALA A 38 0.44 4.15 20.63
N VAL A 39 -0.63 4.56 19.94
CA VAL A 39 -1.17 3.86 18.76
C VAL A 39 -1.58 4.82 17.64
N HIS A 40 -1.18 4.46 16.41
CA HIS A 40 -1.68 5.03 15.17
C HIS A 40 -2.72 4.11 14.55
N GLY A 41 -3.75 4.70 13.96
CA GLY A 41 -4.74 3.99 13.15
C GLY A 41 -5.07 4.85 11.93
N SER A 42 -5.25 4.20 10.79
CA SER A 42 -5.60 4.89 9.55
C SER A 42 -6.93 5.64 9.70
N TYR A 43 -7.01 6.83 9.10
CA TYR A 43 -8.15 7.74 9.28
C TYR A 43 -9.39 7.30 8.49
N CYS A 44 -9.19 6.70 7.32
CA CYS A 44 -10.24 6.19 6.44
C CYS A 44 -9.76 4.96 5.66
N LEU A 45 -10.68 4.32 4.94
CA LEU A 45 -10.38 3.15 4.11
C LEU A 45 -9.26 3.45 3.10
N THR A 46 -9.34 4.55 2.36
CA THR A 46 -8.33 4.93 1.37
C THR A 46 -6.95 5.23 1.98
N SER A 47 -6.88 5.66 3.25
CA SER A 47 -5.59 5.75 3.94
C SER A 47 -5.08 4.37 4.35
N ALA A 48 -5.96 3.48 4.84
CA ALA A 48 -5.59 2.11 5.20
C ALA A 48 -5.07 1.33 3.98
N GLU A 49 -5.76 1.42 2.84
CA GLU A 49 -5.37 0.78 1.58
C GLU A 49 -3.97 1.19 1.11
N ARG A 50 -3.52 2.40 1.45
CA ARG A 50 -2.16 2.88 1.14
C ARG A 50 -1.14 2.54 2.22
N GLU A 51 -1.53 2.60 3.49
CA GLU A 51 -0.65 2.38 4.65
C GLU A 51 -0.28 0.89 4.83
N ILE A 52 -1.23 -0.03 4.60
CA ILE A 52 -1.03 -1.47 4.77
C ILE A 52 0.11 -2.01 3.88
N PRO A 53 0.09 -1.84 2.54
CA PRO A 53 1.18 -2.34 1.68
C PRO A 53 2.51 -1.62 1.92
N PHE A 54 2.48 -0.39 2.42
CA PHE A 54 3.70 0.34 2.79
C PHE A 54 4.39 -0.30 4.01
N MET A 55 3.62 -0.63 5.05
CA MET A 55 4.17 -1.24 6.28
C MET A 55 4.41 -2.74 6.13
N PHE A 56 3.56 -3.44 5.37
CA PHE A 56 3.60 -4.89 5.20
C PHE A 56 3.60 -5.28 3.71
N PRO A 57 4.72 -5.07 2.99
CA PRO A 57 4.75 -5.27 1.53
C PRO A 57 4.47 -6.70 1.07
N GLN A 58 4.65 -7.69 1.95
CA GLN A 58 4.46 -9.11 1.65
C GLN A 58 3.11 -9.66 2.13
N ALA A 59 2.29 -8.82 2.77
CA ALA A 59 0.97 -9.25 3.23
C ALA A 59 0.00 -9.30 2.03
N PRO A 60 -0.81 -10.37 1.90
CA PRO A 60 -1.86 -10.42 0.90
C PRO A 60 -2.89 -9.32 1.20
N ILE A 61 -3.21 -8.50 0.18
CA ILE A 61 -4.23 -7.47 0.28
C ILE A 61 -5.54 -8.09 -0.21
N GLU A 62 -6.50 -8.23 0.70
CA GLU A 62 -7.86 -8.66 0.37
C GLU A 62 -8.84 -7.50 0.52
N PRO A 63 -9.81 -7.33 -0.39
CA PRO A 63 -10.02 -8.10 -1.62
C PRO A 63 -9.10 -7.64 -2.77
N THR A 64 -8.72 -8.57 -3.64
CA THR A 64 -8.07 -8.21 -4.93
C THR A 64 -9.01 -7.32 -5.74
N SER A 65 -8.46 -6.29 -6.41
CA SER A 65 -9.25 -5.42 -7.28
C SER A 65 -9.94 -6.27 -8.37
N THR A 66 -11.23 -6.01 -8.59
CA THR A 66 -12.05 -6.69 -9.61
C THR A 66 -12.80 -5.65 -10.46
N GLY A 67 -13.23 -6.05 -11.65
CA GLY A 67 -14.01 -5.19 -12.54
C GLY A 67 -13.17 -4.07 -13.15
N GLU A 68 -13.75 -2.87 -13.27
CA GLU A 68 -13.12 -1.72 -13.95
C GLU A 68 -11.78 -1.34 -13.35
N VAL A 69 -11.64 -1.37 -12.02
CA VAL A 69 -10.37 -1.05 -11.32
C VAL A 69 -9.23 -1.99 -11.74
N ALA A 70 -9.55 -3.26 -11.99
CA ALA A 70 -8.55 -4.23 -12.45
C ALA A 70 -8.16 -3.96 -13.91
N LEU A 71 -9.11 -3.57 -14.75
CA LEU A 71 -8.86 -3.21 -16.14
C LEU A 71 -7.99 -1.95 -16.24
N ASP A 72 -8.31 -0.92 -15.46
CA ASP A 72 -7.51 0.31 -15.42
C ASP A 72 -6.06 0.02 -15.01
N TYR A 73 -5.84 -0.87 -14.04
CA TYR A 73 -4.50 -1.28 -13.65
C TYR A 73 -3.76 -1.99 -14.79
N LEU A 74 -4.42 -2.90 -15.50
CA LEU A 74 -3.84 -3.58 -16.65
C LEU A 74 -3.47 -2.59 -17.74
N ASP A 75 -4.35 -1.66 -18.09
CA ASP A 75 -4.13 -0.69 -19.15
C ASP A 75 -3.02 0.31 -18.82
N LEU A 76 -2.92 0.73 -17.57
CA LEU A 76 -1.91 1.71 -17.14
C LEU A 76 -0.52 1.09 -16.93
N PHE A 77 -0.45 -0.13 -16.39
CA PHE A 77 0.83 -0.66 -15.88
C PHE A 77 1.33 -1.94 -16.56
N VAL A 78 0.45 -2.77 -17.12
CA VAL A 78 0.81 -4.11 -17.63
C VAL A 78 0.79 -4.15 -19.16
N ASN A 79 -0.31 -3.72 -19.76
CA ASN A 79 -0.60 -3.85 -21.19
C ASN A 79 0.43 -3.15 -22.09
N PRO A 80 0.93 -1.94 -21.78
CA PRO A 80 1.91 -1.27 -22.65
C PRO A 80 3.17 -2.12 -22.87
N ALA A 81 3.74 -2.67 -21.80
CA ALA A 81 4.93 -3.52 -21.91
C ALA A 81 4.60 -4.89 -22.50
N LEU A 82 3.48 -5.50 -22.08
CA LEU A 82 3.09 -6.84 -22.53
C LEU A 82 2.81 -6.89 -24.03
N ILE A 83 2.07 -5.92 -24.57
CA ILE A 83 1.75 -5.84 -26.00
C ILE A 83 3.02 -5.66 -26.83
N SER A 84 3.94 -4.78 -26.40
CA SER A 84 5.24 -4.63 -27.06
C SER A 84 6.05 -5.92 -27.03
N GLY A 85 6.12 -6.61 -25.89
CA GLY A 85 6.84 -7.87 -25.77
C GLY A 85 6.27 -8.96 -26.66
N LEU A 86 4.94 -9.10 -26.71
CA LEU A 86 4.24 -10.04 -27.59
C LEU A 86 4.47 -9.72 -29.07
N PHE A 87 4.49 -8.44 -29.44
CA PHE A 87 4.82 -8.01 -30.79
C PHE A 87 6.23 -8.43 -31.20
N HIS A 88 7.23 -8.24 -30.33
CA HIS A 88 8.59 -8.67 -30.61
C HIS A 88 8.72 -10.21 -30.62
N LEU A 89 8.00 -10.90 -29.74
CA LEU A 89 7.98 -12.37 -29.72
C LEU A 89 7.51 -12.96 -31.06
N CYS A 90 6.45 -12.38 -31.65
CA CYS A 90 5.95 -12.77 -32.97
C CYS A 90 6.95 -12.53 -34.10
N LYS A 91 7.87 -11.57 -33.94
CA LYS A 91 8.94 -11.29 -34.91
C LYS A 91 10.10 -12.25 -34.80
N GLU A 92 10.63 -12.44 -33.60
CA GLU A 92 11.84 -13.25 -33.34
C GLU A 92 11.58 -14.76 -33.47
N LYS A 93 10.36 -15.22 -33.13
CA LYS A 93 9.97 -16.64 -33.13
C LYS A 93 11.02 -17.57 -32.49
N PRO A 94 11.44 -17.29 -31.24
CA PRO A 94 12.44 -18.09 -30.54
C PRO A 94 11.95 -19.53 -30.32
N SER A 95 12.89 -20.45 -30.12
CA SER A 95 12.57 -21.86 -29.83
C SER A 95 11.82 -22.04 -28.50
N ASP A 96 12.06 -21.17 -27.52
CA ASP A 96 11.29 -21.08 -26.27
C ASP A 96 10.64 -19.69 -26.12
N PRO A 97 9.36 -19.54 -26.53
CA PRO A 97 8.64 -18.28 -26.43
C PRO A 97 8.42 -17.77 -25.00
N TYR A 98 8.28 -18.68 -24.04
CA TYR A 98 7.96 -18.33 -22.67
C TYR A 98 9.16 -17.69 -21.98
N LEU A 99 10.31 -18.39 -22.00
CA LEU A 99 11.53 -17.87 -21.38
C LEU A 99 11.98 -16.57 -22.05
N TRP A 100 11.90 -16.51 -23.39
CA TRP A 100 12.26 -15.31 -24.13
C TRP A 100 11.41 -14.10 -23.73
N LEU A 101 10.09 -14.27 -23.58
CA LEU A 101 9.20 -13.18 -23.19
C LEU A 101 9.44 -12.74 -21.74
N ALA A 102 9.69 -13.68 -20.83
CA ALA A 102 10.01 -13.37 -19.44
C ALA A 102 11.28 -12.51 -19.34
N ASP A 103 12.35 -12.93 -20.04
CA ASP A 103 13.60 -12.17 -20.11
C ASP A 103 13.41 -10.79 -20.77
N TRP A 104 12.59 -10.72 -21.82
CA TRP A 104 12.28 -9.47 -22.49
C TRP A 104 11.56 -8.48 -21.55
N LEU A 105 10.56 -8.95 -20.80
CA LEU A 105 9.81 -8.13 -19.84
C LEU A 105 10.69 -7.65 -18.68
N LEU A 106 11.60 -8.50 -18.18
CA LEU A 106 12.54 -8.12 -17.12
C LEU A 106 13.51 -7.02 -17.57
N LYS A 107 13.95 -7.05 -18.84
CA LYS A 107 14.85 -6.05 -19.42
C LYS A 107 14.16 -4.71 -19.69
N HIS A 108 12.87 -4.72 -20.03
CA HIS A 108 12.11 -3.52 -20.41
C HIS A 108 11.20 -3.00 -19.29
N ASN A 109 11.51 -3.31 -18.03
CA ASN A 109 10.72 -2.88 -16.89
C ASN A 109 11.04 -1.44 -16.49
N THR A 110 10.17 -0.48 -16.85
CA THR A 110 10.29 0.95 -16.52
C THR A 110 10.38 1.24 -15.02
N ASN A 111 9.90 0.33 -14.17
CA ASN A 111 9.93 0.50 -12.71
C ASN A 111 11.28 0.11 -12.08
N ARG A 112 12.21 -0.47 -12.86
CA ARG A 112 13.54 -0.84 -12.39
C ARG A 112 14.61 -0.13 -13.22
N PRO A 113 15.42 0.76 -12.63
CA PRO A 113 16.48 1.41 -13.38
C PRO A 113 17.53 0.38 -13.84
N GLU A 114 18.12 0.63 -15.01
CA GLU A 114 19.28 -0.13 -15.47
C GLU A 114 20.47 0.20 -14.57
N VAL A 115 20.89 -0.77 -13.75
CA VAL A 115 22.11 -0.64 -12.97
C VAL A 115 23.26 -1.06 -13.87
N CYS A 116 24.06 -0.08 -14.31
CA CYS A 116 25.28 -0.35 -15.06
C CYS A 116 26.40 -0.71 -14.08
N ASP A 117 26.65 -2.00 -13.88
CA ASP A 117 27.80 -2.49 -13.10
C ASP A 117 29.08 -2.24 -13.89
N LYS A 118 29.58 -1.00 -13.89
CA LYS A 118 30.95 -0.72 -14.30
C LYS A 118 31.89 -1.23 -13.21
N ALA A 119 32.17 -2.53 -13.24
CA ALA A 119 33.32 -3.11 -12.55
C ALA A 119 34.58 -2.54 -13.21
N ASN A 120 35.37 -1.83 -12.41
CA ASN A 120 36.69 -1.31 -12.75
C ASN A 120 37.73 -2.40 -12.52
#